data_AF-A0A0R2CYR3-F1
#
_entry.id   AF-A0A0R2CYR3-F1
#
_cell.length_a   1.000
_cell.length_b   1.000
_cell.length_c   1.000
_cell.angle_alpha   90.00
_cell.angle_beta   90.00
_cell.angle_gamma   90.00
#
_symmetry.space_group_name_H-M   'P 1'
#
loop_
_entity.id
_entity.type
_entity.pdbx_description
1 polymer ?
#
loop_
_entity_poly.entity_id
_entity_poly.type
_entity_poly.pdbx_seq_one_letter_code
_entity_poly.pdbx_strand_id
1 'polypeptide(L)' 'MDNQNNFAGLADAVREAQKNYAATKIQSEIQSAAMMGKTTVSINRDLPSQEAVDQLQAEGFDVTILSGKVIIDWASL' A
#
# COMPACT_ATOMS: atom_id res chain seq x y z
N MET A 1 24.65 -26.07 15.72
CA MET A 1 24.23 -26.16 14.31
C MET A 1 23.37 -24.94 14.01
N ASP A 2 23.96 -23.82 13.56
CA ASP A 2 23.44 -22.51 13.99
C ASP A 2 23.00 -21.60 12.84
N ASN A 3 22.52 -22.20 11.74
CA ASN A 3 21.96 -21.48 10.59
C ASN A 3 20.45 -21.22 10.67
N GLN A 4 19.71 -21.81 11.62
CA GLN A 4 18.24 -21.68 11.66
C GLN A 4 17.75 -20.30 12.18
N ASN A 5 18.51 -19.65 13.08
CA ASN A 5 18.08 -18.39 13.70
C ASN A 5 18.19 -17.16 12.76
N ASN A 6 19.03 -17.20 11.72
CA ASN A 6 19.18 -16.07 10.78
C ASN A 6 18.00 -15.92 9.79
N PHE A 7 17.25 -16.99 9.50
CA PHE A 7 16.17 -16.92 8.51
C PHE A 7 14.92 -16.21 9.02
N ALA A 8 14.63 -16.26 10.33
CA ALA A 8 13.47 -15.57 10.90
C ALA A 8 13.61 -14.04 10.77
N GLY A 9 14.71 -13.47 11.27
CA GLY A 9 14.99 -12.03 11.17
C GLY A 9 15.08 -11.55 9.72
N LEU A 10 15.61 -12.36 8.79
CA LEU A 10 15.62 -12.04 7.37
C LEU A 10 14.20 -12.03 6.76
N ALA A 11 13.35 -13.00 7.12
CA ALA A 11 11.97 -13.06 6.63
C ALA A 11 11.11 -11.89 7.15
N ASP A 12 11.31 -11.48 8.40
CA ASP A 12 10.62 -10.33 8.98
C ASP A 12 11.12 -9.00 8.36
N ALA A 13 12.45 -8.83 8.18
CA ALA A 13 13.01 -7.67 7.48
C ALA A 13 12.56 -7.58 6.00
N VAL A 14 12.42 -8.70 5.29
CA VAL A 14 11.85 -8.74 3.94
C VAL A 14 10.36 -8.34 3.96
N ARG A 15 9.58 -8.80 4.94
CA ARG A 15 8.17 -8.42 5.09
C ARG A 15 8.01 -6.93 5.38
N GLU A 16 8.87 -6.36 6.21
CA GLU A 16 8.91 -4.93 6.51
C GLU A 16 9.32 -4.09 5.29
N ALA A 17 10.36 -4.50 4.57
CA ALA A 17 10.75 -3.86 3.30
C ALA A 17 9.63 -3.91 2.24
N GLN A 18 8.87 -5.02 2.17
CA GLN A 18 7.70 -5.15 1.31
C GLN A 18 6.54 -4.23 1.72
N LYS A 19 6.23 -4.12 3.03
CA LYS A 19 5.26 -3.13 3.53
C LYS A 19 5.64 -1.71 3.13
N ASN A 20 6.89 -1.32 3.40
CA ASN A 20 7.40 0.02 3.14
C ASN A 20 7.39 0.34 1.64
N TYR A 21 7.83 -0.58 0.79
CA TYR A 21 7.75 -0.44 -0.67
C TYR A 21 6.30 -0.25 -1.17
N ALA A 22 5.34 -1.04 -0.65
CA ALA A 22 3.94 -0.92 -1.02
C ALA A 22 3.35 0.46 -0.62
N ALA A 23 3.64 0.94 0.59
CA ALA A 23 3.20 2.24 1.08
C ALA A 23 3.80 3.40 0.25
N THR A 24 5.11 3.39 -0.01
CA THR A 24 5.78 4.40 -0.86
C THR A 24 5.21 4.40 -2.28
N LYS A 25 4.93 3.22 -2.87
CA LYS A 25 4.30 3.15 -4.19
C LYS A 25 2.91 3.79 -4.19
N ILE A 26 2.06 3.48 -3.20
CA ILE A 26 0.71 4.06 -3.08
C ILE A 26 0.78 5.59 -3.01
N GLN A 27 1.63 6.15 -2.16
CA GLN A 27 1.81 7.60 -2.06
C GLN A 27 2.29 8.21 -3.38
N SER A 28 3.23 7.58 -4.08
CA SER A 28 3.72 8.06 -5.38
C SER A 28 2.64 8.03 -6.47
N GLU A 29 1.76 7.01 -6.49
CA GLU A 29 0.66 6.88 -7.44
C GLU A 29 -0.43 7.94 -7.17
N ILE A 30 -0.79 8.16 -5.89
CA ILE A 30 -1.75 9.20 -5.46
C ILE A 30 -1.21 10.60 -5.80
N GLN A 31 0.04 10.91 -5.44
CA GLN A 31 0.68 12.20 -5.77
C GLN A 31 0.73 12.43 -7.28
N SER A 32 1.07 11.40 -8.06
CA SER A 32 1.12 11.49 -9.53
C SER A 32 -0.27 11.73 -10.13
N ALA A 33 -1.30 11.09 -9.59
CA ALA A 33 -2.69 11.32 -10.01
C ALA A 33 -3.18 12.73 -9.64
N ALA A 34 -2.89 13.20 -8.43
CA ALA A 34 -3.25 14.55 -7.96
C ALA A 34 -2.55 15.65 -8.78
N MET A 35 -1.26 15.47 -9.14
CA MET A 35 -0.55 16.38 -10.05
C MET A 35 -1.15 16.40 -11.48
N MET A 36 -1.90 15.38 -11.88
CA MET A 36 -2.67 15.34 -13.13
C MET A 36 -4.11 15.88 -12.96
N GLY A 37 -4.46 16.46 -11.82
CA GLY A 37 -5.80 16.97 -11.53
C GLY A 37 -6.85 15.87 -11.31
N LYS A 38 -6.44 14.64 -10.97
CA LYS A 38 -7.35 13.54 -10.66
C LYS A 38 -7.60 13.44 -9.16
N THR A 39 -8.81 13.01 -8.81
CA THR A 39 -9.23 12.69 -7.45
C THR A 39 -9.22 11.19 -7.16
N THR A 40 -8.71 10.36 -8.06
CA THR A 40 -8.86 8.90 -8.01
C THR A 40 -7.69 8.17 -8.68
N VAL A 41 -7.27 7.03 -8.13
CA VAL A 41 -6.25 6.14 -8.73
C VAL A 41 -6.61 4.67 -8.56
N SER A 42 -6.33 3.86 -9.58
CA SER A 42 -6.56 2.41 -9.61
C SER A 42 -5.23 1.67 -9.65
N ILE A 43 -4.80 1.12 -8.52
CA ILE A 43 -3.53 0.43 -8.37
C ILE A 43 -3.74 -1.08 -8.55
N ASN A 44 -3.17 -1.63 -9.61
CA ASN A 44 -2.94 -3.08 -9.72
C ASN A 44 -1.81 -3.44 -8.73
N ARG A 45 -2.13 -4.12 -7.62
CA ARG A 45 -1.21 -4.50 -6.53
C ARG A 45 -1.60 -5.86 -6.00
N ASP A 46 -0.63 -6.77 -5.90
CA ASP A 46 -0.73 -8.00 -5.09
C ASP A 46 -1.24 -7.62 -3.70
N LEU A 47 -2.41 -8.17 -3.33
CA LEU A 47 -3.32 -7.66 -2.29
C LEU A 47 -2.63 -6.92 -1.14
N PRO A 48 -3.01 -5.66 -0.86
CA PRO A 48 -1.61 -4.56 0.29
C PRO A 48 -1.77 -5.11 1.73
N SER A 49 -1.22 -4.52 2.80
CA SER A 49 -1.72 -4.88 4.14
C SER A 49 -3.14 -4.34 4.38
N GLN A 50 -3.95 -4.99 5.24
CA GLN A 50 -5.25 -4.43 5.67
C GLN A 50 -5.02 -3.11 6.42
N GLU A 51 -4.04 -3.11 7.32
CA GLU A 51 -3.41 -1.95 7.97
C GLU A 51 -3.18 -0.74 7.04
N ALA A 52 -2.74 -0.94 5.79
CA ALA A 52 -2.58 0.16 4.83
C ALA A 52 -3.90 0.66 4.20
N VAL A 53 -4.97 -0.14 4.23
CA VAL A 53 -6.35 0.31 3.93
C VAL A 53 -6.89 1.11 5.10
N ASP A 54 -6.73 0.58 6.31
CA ASP A 54 -7.21 1.19 7.55
C ASP A 54 -6.57 2.58 7.76
N GLN A 55 -5.27 2.72 7.48
CA GLN A 55 -4.58 4.01 7.51
C GLN A 55 -5.11 5.00 6.46
N LEU A 56 -5.28 4.57 5.20
CA LEU A 56 -5.84 5.44 4.15
C LEU A 56 -7.25 5.93 4.51
N GLN A 57 -8.09 5.04 5.06
CA GLN A 57 -9.43 5.41 5.52
C GLN A 57 -9.39 6.36 6.75
N ALA A 58 -8.42 6.20 7.64
CA ALA A 58 -8.19 7.14 8.75
C ALA A 58 -7.65 8.51 8.29
N GLU A 59 -6.93 8.56 7.17
CA GLU A 59 -6.52 9.79 6.47
C GLU A 59 -7.65 10.39 5.60
N GLY A 60 -8.81 9.73 5.52
CA GLY A 60 -10.01 10.22 4.84
C GLY A 60 -10.20 9.77 3.39
N PHE A 61 -9.36 8.86 2.88
CA PHE A 61 -9.48 8.33 1.52
C PHE A 61 -10.57 7.24 1.43
N ASP A 62 -11.39 7.29 0.38
CA ASP A 62 -12.35 6.24 0.04
C ASP A 62 -11.62 5.08 -0.68
N VAL A 63 -11.44 3.95 0.01
CA VAL A 63 -10.70 2.79 -0.52
C VAL A 63 -11.63 1.63 -0.87
N THR A 64 -11.67 1.26 -2.15
CA THR A 64 -12.45 0.13 -2.68
C THR A 64 -11.54 -1.00 -3.15
N ILE A 65 -11.63 -2.17 -2.50
CA ILE A 65 -10.87 -3.37 -2.87
C ILE A 65 -11.66 -4.20 -3.89
N LEU A 66 -10.99 -4.57 -4.99
CA LEU A 66 -11.53 -5.42 -6.06
C LEU A 66 -10.55 -6.58 -6.33
N SER A 67 -11.02 -7.61 -7.05
CA SER A 67 -10.13 -8.72 -7.41
C SER A 67 -8.96 -8.23 -8.29
N GLY A 68 -7.74 -8.34 -7.77
CA GLY A 68 -6.49 -7.94 -8.45
C GLY A 68 -6.16 -6.44 -8.44
N LYS A 69 -7.00 -5.56 -7.87
CA LYS A 69 -6.73 -4.11 -7.83
C LYS A 69 -7.42 -3.40 -6.67
N VAL A 70 -6.89 -2.24 -6.29
CA VAL A 70 -7.54 -1.31 -5.34
C VAL A 70 -7.74 0.03 -6.01
N ILE A 71 -8.93 0.61 -5.81
CA ILE A 71 -9.25 1.98 -6.16
C ILE A 71 -9.16 2.81 -4.88
N ILE A 72 -8.48 3.96 -4.95
CA ILE A 72 -8.37 4.94 -3.88
C ILE A 72 -8.92 6.25 -4.44
N ASP A 73 -9.90 6.84 -3.78
CA ASP A 73 -10.55 8.10 -4.15
C ASP A 73 -10.41 9.15 -3.04
N TRP A 74 -10.40 10.42 -3.43
CA TRP A 74 -10.28 11.60 -2.59
C TRP A 74 -11.06 12.79 -3.16
N ALA A 75 -12.13 12.55 -3.92
CA ALA A 75 -13.00 13.61 -4.43
C ALA A 75 -13.78 14.38 -3.35
N SER A 76 -13.74 13.89 -2.11
CA SER A 76 -14.43 14.38 -0.91
C SER A 76 -13.50 15.04 0.13
N LEU A 77 -12.19 15.10 -0.13
CA LEU A 77 -11.14 15.69 0.70
C LEU A 77 -10.80 17.14 0.29
#